data_AF-A0A0S8KYG7-F1
#
_entry.id   AF-A0A0S8KYG7-F1
#
_cell.length_a   1.000
_cell.length_b   1.000
_cell.length_c   1.000
_cell.angle_alpha   90.00
_cell.angle_beta   90.00
_cell.angle_gamma   90.00
#
_symmetry.space_group_name_H-M   'P 1'
#
loop_
_entity.id
_entity.type
_entity.pdbx_description
1 polymer ?
#
loop_
_entity_poly.entity_id
_entity_poly.type
_entity_poly.pdbx_seq_one_letter_code
_entity_poly.pdbx_strand_id
1 'polypeptide(L)'
;MLLQHAGIRPHPDYRRLMRALRLHAASPRGELAPEVYPADVANFFRRRRIPVAIVREGNTNALRKILAQVRRAPVMALVRGPEWGNEDHWIVLIGEERGMLVYLDPWYRPTQRYRRRMTNPVFALRWRGSAFSLSRGQAQSVRRA
;
A
#
# COMPACT_ATOMS: atom_id res chain seq x y z
N MET A 1 4.13 -2.20 -6.15
CA MET A 1 4.60 -0.89 -5.66
C MET A 1 5.35 -0.96 -4.33
N LEU A 2 4.71 -1.38 -3.24
CA LEU A 2 5.34 -1.45 -1.90
C LEU A 2 6.67 -2.21 -1.91
N LEU A 3 6.69 -3.45 -2.42
CA LEU A 3 7.90 -4.26 -2.52
C LEU A 3 8.98 -3.64 -3.41
N GLN A 4 8.56 -3.03 -4.53
CA GLN A 4 9.48 -2.35 -5.45
C GLN A 4 10.15 -1.15 -4.77
N HIS A 5 9.39 -0.34 -4.05
CA HIS A 5 9.94 0.82 -3.33
C HIS A 5 10.86 0.39 -2.18
N ALA A 6 10.56 -0.74 -1.52
CA ALA A 6 11.43 -1.34 -0.52
C ALA A 6 12.62 -2.14 -1.10
N GLY A 7 12.71 -2.27 -2.42
CA GLY A 7 13.78 -3.03 -3.10
C GLY A 7 13.70 -4.56 -2.90
N ILE A 8 12.57 -5.09 -2.42
CA ILE A 8 12.38 -6.52 -2.18
C ILE A 8 12.07 -7.22 -3.50
N ARG A 9 12.93 -8.18 -3.90
CA ARG A 9 12.76 -9.03 -5.09
C ARG A 9 12.42 -10.47 -4.71
N PRO A 10 11.68 -11.22 -5.56
CA PRO A 10 10.99 -10.75 -6.77
C PRO A 10 9.69 -10.01 -6.43
N HIS A 11 9.46 -8.84 -7.02
CA HIS A 11 8.15 -8.18 -6.95
C HIS A 11 7.31 -8.54 -8.18
N PRO A 12 6.13 -9.17 -8.01
CA PRO A 12 5.28 -9.50 -9.15
C PRO A 12 4.76 -8.23 -9.83
N ASP A 13 4.68 -8.22 -11.16
CA ASP A 13 3.81 -7.28 -11.87
C ASP A 13 2.34 -7.55 -11.50
N TYR A 14 1.45 -6.61 -11.83
CA TYR A 14 0.04 -6.69 -11.47
C TYR A 14 -0.62 -8.00 -11.95
N ARG A 15 -0.35 -8.43 -13.19
CA ARG A 15 -0.92 -9.68 -13.74
C ARG A 15 -0.46 -10.91 -12.95
N ARG A 16 0.82 -10.98 -12.61
CA ARG A 16 1.39 -12.06 -11.79
C ARG A 16 0.83 -12.03 -10.37
N LEU A 17 0.58 -10.84 -9.81
CA LEU A 17 -0.05 -10.69 -8.49
C LEU A 17 -1.47 -11.24 -8.50
N MET A 18 -2.31 -10.84 -9.45
CA MET A 18 -3.70 -11.31 -9.56
C MET A 18 -3.77 -12.83 -9.70
N ARG A 19 -2.91 -13.41 -10.57
CA ARG A 19 -2.79 -14.87 -10.71
C ARG A 19 -2.37 -15.55 -9.40
N ALA A 20 -1.39 -14.99 -8.68
CA ALA A 20 -0.93 -15.54 -7.40
C ALA A 20 -1.99 -15.46 -6.30
N LEU A 21 -2.85 -14.44 -6.36
CA LEU A 21 -3.99 -14.28 -5.48
C LEU A 21 -5.18 -15.18 -5.88
N ARG A 22 -5.11 -15.86 -7.03
CA ARG A 22 -6.23 -16.58 -7.65
C ARG A 22 -7.45 -15.68 -7.90
N LEU A 23 -7.21 -14.38 -8.06
CA LEU A 23 -8.20 -13.44 -8.52
C LEU A 23 -8.22 -13.57 -10.04
N HIS A 24 -9.27 -14.19 -10.58
CA HIS A 24 -9.41 -14.35 -12.02
C HIS A 24 -9.47 -12.97 -12.65
N ALA A 25 -8.48 -12.64 -13.48
CA ALA A 25 -8.54 -11.49 -14.37
C ALA A 25 -9.53 -11.79 -15.50
N ALA A 26 -10.83 -11.84 -15.19
CA ALA A 26 -11.88 -11.58 -16.17
C ALA A 26 -12.27 -10.11 -15.92
N SER A 27 -12.30 -9.22 -16.91
CA SER A 27 -12.98 -9.43 -18.17
C SER A 27 -12.16 -9.12 -19.44
N PRO A 28 -12.27 -9.93 -20.51
CA PRO A 28 -11.86 -9.57 -21.87
C PRO A 28 -12.64 -8.39 -22.48
N ARG A 29 -13.64 -7.85 -21.76
CA ARG A 29 -14.54 -6.77 -22.21
C ARG A 29 -14.41 -5.46 -21.43
N GLY A 30 -13.32 -5.24 -20.68
CA GLY A 30 -13.05 -3.92 -20.10
C GLY A 30 -13.92 -3.52 -18.90
N GLU A 31 -14.53 -4.46 -18.19
CA GLU A 31 -15.23 -4.20 -16.92
C GLU A 31 -14.44 -4.72 -15.72
N LEU A 32 -14.40 -3.85 -14.69
CA LEU A 32 -13.86 -3.91 -13.33
C LEU A 32 -12.80 -5.00 -13.04
N ALA A 33 -11.57 -4.54 -12.85
CA ALA A 33 -10.50 -5.36 -12.30
C ALA A 33 -10.95 -5.93 -10.93
N PRO A 34 -10.64 -7.21 -10.60
CA PRO A 34 -11.05 -7.78 -9.33
C PRO A 34 -10.55 -6.93 -8.16
N GLU A 35 -11.46 -6.57 -7.26
CA GLU A 35 -11.13 -5.84 -6.04
C GLU A 35 -10.13 -6.66 -5.22
N VAL A 36 -9.06 -6.02 -4.76
CA VAL A 36 -8.05 -6.64 -3.90
C VAL A 36 -8.38 -6.27 -2.45
N TYR A 37 -8.91 -7.23 -1.70
CA TYR A 37 -9.30 -7.00 -0.31
C TYR A 37 -8.11 -7.10 0.65
N PRO A 38 -8.19 -6.52 1.86
CA PRO A 38 -7.14 -6.66 2.87
C PRO A 38 -6.76 -8.11 3.19
N ALA A 39 -7.72 -9.04 3.12
CA ALA A 39 -7.47 -10.47 3.33
C ALA A 39 -6.56 -11.06 2.24
N ASP A 40 -6.70 -10.64 0.99
CA ASP A 40 -5.88 -11.07 -0.13
C ASP A 40 -4.44 -10.59 0.02
N VAL A 41 -4.27 -9.32 0.41
CA VAL A 41 -2.96 -8.72 0.69
C VAL A 41 -2.27 -9.44 1.85
N ALA A 42 -2.97 -9.71 2.95
CA ALA A 42 -2.43 -10.46 4.08
C ALA A 42 -2.03 -11.89 3.67
N ASN A 43 -2.87 -12.57 2.89
CA ASN A 43 -2.58 -13.90 2.37
C ASN A 43 -1.36 -13.91 1.45
N PHE A 44 -1.19 -12.89 0.61
CA PHE A 44 -0.01 -12.75 -0.24
C PHE A 44 1.28 -12.68 0.60
N PHE A 45 1.34 -11.79 1.58
CA PHE A 45 2.52 -11.65 2.43
C PHE A 45 2.81 -12.95 3.21
N ARG A 46 1.77 -13.59 3.75
CA ARG A 46 1.88 -14.89 4.44
C ARG A 46 2.45 -15.98 3.54
N ARG A 47 1.90 -16.16 2.33
CA ARG A 47 2.37 -17.18 1.36
C ARG A 47 3.81 -16.93 0.93
N ARG A 48 4.21 -15.66 0.84
CA ARG A 48 5.58 -15.25 0.48
C ARG A 48 6.54 -15.25 1.67
N ARG A 49 6.07 -15.57 2.88
CA ARG A 49 6.84 -15.49 4.13
C ARG A 49 7.48 -14.10 4.33
N ILE A 50 6.78 -13.05 3.89
CA ILE A 50 7.22 -11.66 4.06
C ILE A 50 6.59 -11.16 5.37
N PRO A 51 7.39 -10.83 6.40
CA PRO A 51 6.86 -10.34 7.66
C PRO A 51 6.33 -8.91 7.46
N VAL A 52 5.05 -8.71 7.79
CA VAL A 52 4.39 -7.41 7.74
C VAL A 52 3.69 -7.10 9.05
N ALA A 53 3.80 -5.86 9.49
CA ALA A 53 2.94 -5.34 10.55
C ALA A 53 1.60 -4.94 9.92
N ILE A 54 0.50 -5.49 10.45
CA ILE A 54 -0.85 -5.21 9.99
C ILE A 54 -1.53 -4.27 10.98
N VAL A 55 -2.02 -3.13 10.50
CA VAL A 55 -2.87 -2.22 11.29
C VAL A 55 -4.28 -2.26 10.73
N ARG A 56 -5.24 -2.63 11.57
CA ARG A 56 -6.67 -2.68 11.25
C ARG A 56 -7.48 -1.62 12.01
N GLU A 57 -8.63 -1.25 11.48
CA GLU A 57 -9.68 -0.50 12.18
C GLU A 57 -10.05 -1.18 13.50
N GLY A 58 -10.48 -0.41 14.49
CA GLY A 58 -10.77 -0.91 15.83
C GLY A 58 -9.54 -1.07 16.74
N ASN A 59 -8.32 -0.99 16.19
CA ASN A 59 -7.12 -0.85 17.03
C ASN A 59 -7.08 0.54 17.68
N THR A 60 -7.06 0.60 19.01
CA THR A 60 -6.74 1.85 19.72
C THR A 60 -5.42 2.42 19.17
N ASN A 61 -5.43 3.71 18.82
CA ASN A 61 -4.29 4.42 18.24
C ASN A 61 -3.83 3.94 16.84
N ALA A 62 -4.69 3.33 16.02
CA ALA A 62 -4.34 2.85 14.68
C ALA A 62 -3.64 3.90 13.80
N LEU A 63 -4.20 5.10 13.70
CA LEU A 63 -3.60 6.20 12.93
C LEU A 63 -2.21 6.57 13.45
N ARG A 64 -2.04 6.71 14.78
CA ARG A 64 -0.73 6.99 15.39
C ARG A 64 0.29 5.88 15.09
N LYS A 65 -0.14 4.61 15.06
CA LYS A 65 0.72 3.48 14.67
C LYS A 65 1.16 3.58 13.20
N ILE A 66 0.24 3.91 12.29
CA ILE A 66 0.56 4.11 10.86
C ILE A 66 1.55 5.26 10.69
N LEU A 67 1.31 6.41 11.33
CA LEU A 67 2.20 7.58 11.28
C LEU A 67 3.57 7.29 11.91
N ALA A 68 3.64 6.46 12.95
CA ALA A 68 4.93 6.04 13.50
C ALA A 68 5.67 5.07 12.56
N GLN A 69 4.95 4.22 11.84
CA GLN A 69 5.49 3.26 10.89
C GLN A 69 6.03 3.94 9.62
N VAL A 70 5.30 4.91 9.07
CA VAL A 70 5.70 5.61 7.82
C VAL A 70 7.06 6.29 7.93
N ARG A 71 7.45 6.71 9.15
CA ARG A 71 8.78 7.30 9.43
C ARG A 71 9.93 6.29 9.37
N ARG A 72 9.63 5.00 9.33
CA ARG A 72 10.60 3.90 9.46
C ARG A 72 10.62 3.00 8.23
N ALA A 73 9.46 2.78 7.63
CA ALA A 73 9.28 1.92 6.50
C ALA A 73 8.06 2.37 5.68
N PRO A 74 8.02 2.04 4.38
CA PRO A 74 6.85 2.28 3.57
C PRO A 74 5.62 1.52 4.10
N VAL A 75 4.44 2.13 3.97
CA VAL A 75 3.17 1.58 4.45
C VAL A 75 2.18 1.55 3.30
N MET A 76 1.69 0.38 2.94
CA MET A 76 0.56 0.25 2.01
C MET A 76 -0.74 0.45 2.79
N ALA A 77 -1.60 1.37 2.36
CA ALA A 77 -2.83 1.73 3.07
C ALA A 77 -4.03 1.73 2.12
N LEU A 78 -5.18 1.25 2.63
CA LEU A 78 -6.46 1.34 1.94
C LEU A 78 -7.10 2.69 2.25
N VAL A 79 -7.47 3.42 1.21
CA VAL A 79 -8.07 4.76 1.31
C VAL A 79 -9.29 4.88 0.41
N ARG A 80 -10.16 5.86 0.66
CA ARG A 80 -11.29 6.21 -0.21
C ARG A 80 -11.50 7.72 -0.24
N GLY A 81 -11.87 8.28 -1.38
CA GLY A 81 -12.18 9.69 -1.52
C GLY A 81 -12.29 10.15 -2.96
N PRO A 82 -12.71 11.40 -3.21
CA PRO A 82 -13.00 11.92 -4.54
C PRO A 82 -11.77 11.91 -5.47
N GLU A 83 -10.57 11.98 -4.90
CA GLU A 83 -9.30 11.84 -5.64
C GLU A 83 -9.14 10.43 -6.26
N TRP A 84 -9.83 9.42 -5.71
CA TRP A 84 -9.86 8.04 -6.14
C TRP A 84 -11.24 7.55 -6.60
N GLY A 85 -12.15 8.48 -6.94
CA GLY A 85 -13.51 8.14 -7.32
C GLY A 85 -14.34 7.54 -6.16
N ASN A 86 -15.30 6.67 -6.51
CA ASN A 86 -16.22 6.05 -5.54
C ASN A 86 -15.69 4.73 -4.95
N GLU A 87 -14.50 4.28 -5.35
CA GLU A 87 -13.96 2.97 -5.00
C GLU A 87 -12.85 3.08 -3.94
N ASP A 88 -12.62 1.98 -3.22
CA ASP A 88 -11.48 1.88 -2.32
C ASP A 88 -10.19 1.74 -3.14
N HIS A 89 -9.13 2.38 -2.68
CA HIS A 89 -7.87 2.49 -3.41
C HIS A 89 -6.66 2.20 -2.53
N TRP A 90 -5.68 1.49 -3.08
CA TRP A 90 -4.43 1.19 -2.38
C TRP A 90 -3.35 2.20 -2.72
N ILE A 91 -2.84 2.90 -1.71
CA ILE A 91 -1.68 3.79 -1.85
C ILE A 91 -0.49 3.26 -1.05
N VAL A 92 0.71 3.76 -1.35
CA VAL A 92 1.91 3.49 -0.55
C VAL A 92 2.42 4.78 0.06
N LEU A 93 2.25 4.95 1.37
CA LEU A 93 2.88 6.01 2.14
C LEU A 93 4.39 5.74 2.22
N ILE A 94 5.21 6.74 1.90
CA ILE A 94 6.67 6.61 1.82
C ILE A 94 7.44 7.55 2.76
N GLY A 95 6.74 8.46 3.44
CA GLY A 95 7.36 9.33 4.43
C GLY A 95 6.49 10.52 4.80
N GLU A 96 7.10 11.47 5.49
CA GLU A 96 6.51 12.73 5.90
C GLU A 96 7.44 13.88 5.48
N GLU A 97 6.91 14.91 4.84
CA GLU A 97 7.64 16.11 4.45
C GLU A 97 6.85 17.35 4.87
N ARG A 98 7.47 18.25 5.65
CA ARG A 98 6.84 19.51 6.09
C ARG A 98 5.44 19.31 6.70
N GLY A 99 5.27 18.25 7.51
CA GLY A 99 4.00 17.92 8.16
C GLY A 99 2.94 17.27 7.25
N MET A 100 3.30 16.91 6.01
CA MET A 100 2.42 16.20 5.08
C MET A 100 2.92 14.78 4.85
N LEU A 101 2.00 13.82 4.80
CA LEU A 101 2.30 12.48 4.30
C LEU A 101 2.60 12.53 2.83
N VAL A 102 3.69 11.88 2.46
CA VAL A 102 4.09 11.66 1.08
C VAL A 102 3.70 10.24 0.69
N TYR A 103 3.02 10.10 -0.44
CA TYR A 103 2.55 8.80 -0.91
C TYR A 103 2.77 8.60 -2.41
N LEU A 104 2.79 7.33 -2.80
CA LEU A 104 2.80 6.85 -4.16
C LEU A 104 1.43 6.27 -4.51
N ASP A 105 0.94 6.62 -5.68
CA ASP A 105 -0.38 6.24 -6.15
C ASP A 105 -0.28 5.39 -7.43
N PRO A 106 -0.81 4.15 -7.44
CA PRO A 106 -0.71 3.23 -8.58
C PRO A 106 -1.44 3.68 -9.84
N TRP A 107 -2.35 4.64 -9.77
CA TRP A 107 -2.99 5.18 -10.97
C TRP A 107 -2.05 6.03 -11.82
N TYR A 108 -0.97 6.53 -11.22
CA TYR A 108 -0.02 7.38 -11.90
C TYR A 108 1.23 6.61 -12.28
N ARG A 109 1.74 6.86 -13.49
CA ARG A 109 3.08 6.38 -13.90
C ARG A 109 4.15 7.16 -13.14
N PRO A 110 5.35 6.59 -12.88
CA PRO A 110 6.48 7.30 -12.27
C PRO A 110 6.79 8.66 -12.90
N THR A 111 6.55 8.80 -14.20
CA THR A 111 6.75 10.02 -14.99
C THR A 111 5.63 11.07 -14.85
N GLN A 112 4.49 10.72 -14.24
CA GLN A 112 3.29 11.56 -14.14
C GLN A 112 2.92 11.82 -12.68
N ARG A 113 3.61 12.75 -11.98
CA ARG A 113 3.26 13.15 -10.58
C ARG A 113 2.92 11.97 -9.65
N TYR A 114 3.65 10.87 -9.82
CA TYR A 114 3.53 9.61 -9.08
C TYR A 114 3.62 9.77 -7.56
N ARG A 115 4.31 10.84 -7.14
CA ARG A 115 4.51 11.23 -5.76
C ARG A 115 3.55 12.36 -5.41
N ARG A 116 2.65 12.08 -4.47
CA ARG A 116 1.60 13.00 -4.01
C ARG A 116 1.79 13.31 -2.53
N ARG A 117 1.05 14.31 -2.04
CA ARG A 117 1.08 14.74 -0.64
C ARG A 117 -0.33 14.90 -0.11
N MET A 118 -0.55 14.53 1.15
CA MET A 118 -1.79 14.81 1.88
C MET A 118 -1.48 15.11 3.34
N THR A 119 -2.34 15.90 4.01
CA THR A 119 -2.16 16.18 5.44
C THR A 119 -2.60 14.97 6.28
N ASN A 120 -2.10 14.88 7.52
CA ASN A 120 -2.52 13.81 8.45
C ASN A 120 -4.04 13.78 8.69
N PRO A 121 -4.75 14.92 8.86
CA PRO A 121 -6.20 14.93 8.98
C PRO A 121 -6.92 14.43 7.72
N VAL A 122 -6.44 14.79 6.53
CA VAL A 122 -7.00 14.28 5.29
C VAL A 122 -6.81 12.78 5.21
N PHE A 123 -5.61 12.26 5.50
CA PHE A 123 -5.39 10.81 5.54
C PHE A 123 -6.31 10.10 6.54
N ALA A 124 -6.47 10.66 7.74
CA ALA A 124 -7.33 10.10 8.77
C ALA A 124 -8.79 9.97 8.31
N LEU A 125 -9.32 10.96 7.59
CA LEU A 125 -10.67 10.94 7.01
C LEU A 125 -10.82 9.93 5.86
N ARG A 126 -9.73 9.65 5.14
CA ARG A 126 -9.72 8.83 3.93
C ARG A 126 -9.41 7.36 4.22
N TRP A 127 -8.74 7.06 5.32
CA TRP A 127 -8.29 5.72 5.65
C TRP A 127 -9.47 4.76 5.88
N ARG A 128 -9.41 3.58 5.25
CA ARG A 128 -10.45 2.55 5.26
C ARG A 128 -10.07 1.34 6.10
N GLY A 129 -9.37 1.59 7.20
CA GLY A 129 -9.25 0.58 8.23
C GLY A 129 -8.25 -0.54 7.96
N SER A 130 -7.41 -0.45 6.93
CA SER A 130 -6.35 -1.44 6.67
C SER A 130 -5.05 -0.79 6.21
N ALA A 131 -3.95 -1.20 6.84
CA ALA A 131 -2.60 -0.82 6.43
C ALA A 131 -1.58 -1.94 6.72
N PHE A 132 -0.56 -2.04 5.87
CA PHE A 132 0.50 -3.02 5.90
C PHE A 132 1.85 -2.33 5.83
N SER A 133 2.68 -2.50 6.85
CA SER A 133 4.04 -1.97 6.89
C SER A 133 5.06 -3.10 6.82
N LEU A 134 6.12 -2.91 6.03
CA LEU A 134 7.25 -3.83 6.01
C LEU A 134 8.08 -3.67 7.28
N SER A 135 8.53 -4.78 7.86
CA SER A 135 9.35 -4.77 9.07
C SER A 135 10.73 -4.13 8.82
N ARG A 136 11.25 -3.41 9.82
CA ARG A 136 12.48 -2.58 9.79
C ARG A 136 13.76 -3.29 9.27
N GLY A 137 13.80 -4.62 9.25
CA GLY A 137 14.96 -5.40 8.76
C GLY A 137 15.10 -5.49 7.24
N GLN A 138 14.04 -5.22 6.45
CA GLN A 138 14.08 -5.41 4.99
C GLN A 138 14.23 -4.12 4.17
N ALA A 139 13.92 -2.96 4.76
CA ALA A 139 14.13 -1.67 4.08
C ALA A 139 15.61 -1.22 4.06
N GLN A 140 16.44 -1.76 4.97
CA GLN A 140 17.86 -1.43 5.09
C GLN A 140 18.81 -2.46 4.47
N SER A 141 18.42 -3.73 4.38
CA SER A 141 19.25 -4.79 3.77
C SER A 141 19.43 -4.62 2.25
N VAL A 142 18.65 -3.75 1.61
CA VAL A 142 18.73 -3.49 0.16
C VAL A 142 19.63 -2.28 -0.19
N ARG A 143 20.18 -1.58 0.81
CA ARG A 143 21.17 -0.51 0.56
C ARG A 143 22.63 -0.97 0.65
N ARG A 144 22.89 -2.24 0.96
CA ARG A 144 24.24 -2.79 1.18
C ARG A 144 24.53 -4.10 0.42
N ALA A 145 23.73 -4.44 -0.58
CA ALA A 145 23.98 -5.56 -1.50
C ALA A 145 24.12 -5.04 -2.92
#